data_AF-A0A212D7T5-F1
#
_entry.id   AF-A0A212D7T5-F1
#
_cell.length_a   1.000
_cell.length_b   1.000
_cell.length_c   1.000
_cell.angle_alpha   90.00
_cell.angle_beta   90.00
_cell.angle_gamma   90.00
#
_symmetry.space_group_name_H-M   'P 1'
#
loop_
_entity.id
_entity.type
_entity.pdbx_description
1 polymer ?
#
loop_
_entity_poly.entity_id
_entity_poly.type
_entity_poly.pdbx_seq_one_letter_code
_entity_poly.pdbx_strand_id
1 'polypeptide(L)'
;MASGWDARPPWRPGRLPLLLCLLLLVQLLRSPARAAHIKKAEATTTTTTSAGAEEDEGQFDRYYHEEELGSALREAAAAGPPGLARLFSIGSSVEGRPLWVLRLTAGLGPPPPDGDLGPDAAGPLLPGRPQVKLVGNMHGDETVSRQVLVYLARELAAGYRRGDPRLVRLLNTTDVYVLPSLNPDGFERAREGDCGLGDSGPPGASGRDNSRGRDLNRSFPDQFSTGEPPSLDDVPEVRALIEWIRRNKFVLSGNLHGGSVVASYPFDDSPEHKATGVYSKTSDDEVFRYLAKAYASNHPIMKTGAPHCPGDEEETFKDGITNGAHWYDVEGM
;
A
#
# COMPACT_ATOMS: atom_id res chain seq x y z
N MET A 1 -45.59 37.80 54.23
CA MET A 1 -45.20 36.90 53.13
C MET A 1 -43.82 37.37 52.68
N ALA A 2 -42.73 36.81 53.22
CA ALA A 2 -41.95 35.70 52.61
C ALA A 2 -41.72 35.94 51.11
N SER A 3 -40.51 36.03 50.54
CA SER A 3 -39.16 35.56 50.91
C SER A 3 -38.13 36.14 49.92
N GLY A 4 -36.99 36.68 50.37
CA GLY A 4 -35.63 36.11 50.14
C GLY A 4 -34.87 36.86 49.02
N TRP A 5 -33.92 37.77 49.32
CA TRP A 5 -32.46 37.54 49.53
C TRP A 5 -31.80 36.94 48.26
N ASP A 6 -30.71 37.45 47.66
CA ASP A 6 -29.68 38.40 48.07
C ASP A 6 -28.93 38.96 46.84
N ALA A 7 -28.48 40.20 46.95
CA ALA A 7 -27.59 40.88 46.01
C ALA A 7 -26.14 40.35 46.12
N ARG A 8 -25.47 40.15 44.97
CA ARG A 8 -24.01 39.97 44.91
C ARG A 8 -23.32 41.18 44.23
N PRO A 9 -22.09 41.57 44.65
CA PRO A 9 -21.47 42.87 44.36
C PRO A 9 -20.61 42.87 43.06
N PRO A 10 -20.13 44.05 42.61
CA PRO A 10 -19.59 44.22 41.25
C PRO A 10 -18.17 43.66 41.11
N TRP A 11 -17.91 43.02 39.98
CA TRP A 11 -16.58 42.54 39.60
C TRP A 11 -15.62 43.70 39.30
N ARG A 12 -14.49 43.73 40.02
CA ARG A 12 -13.30 44.53 39.69
C ARG A 12 -12.28 43.64 38.97
N PRO A 13 -11.58 44.12 37.92
CA PRO A 13 -10.51 43.36 37.29
C PRO A 13 -9.25 43.42 38.17
N GLY A 14 -8.97 42.33 38.87
CA GLY A 14 -7.75 42.15 39.66
C GLY A 14 -6.56 41.78 38.77
N ARG A 15 -5.49 42.58 38.86
CA ARG A 15 -4.17 42.23 38.34
C ARG A 15 -3.56 41.13 39.20
N LEU A 16 -3.34 39.95 38.62
CA LEU A 16 -2.29 38.99 39.00
C LEU A 16 -2.17 37.92 37.89
N PRO A 17 -0.98 37.36 37.62
CA PRO A 17 0.20 38.11 37.17
C PRO A 17 0.79 37.50 35.89
N LEU A 18 1.35 38.35 35.01
CA LEU A 18 2.17 37.95 33.87
C LEU A 18 3.30 36.94 34.22
N LEU A 19 3.67 36.84 35.50
CA LEU A 19 4.67 35.88 36.00
C LEU A 19 4.27 34.41 35.83
N LEU A 20 2.98 34.05 35.93
CA LEU A 20 2.55 32.65 35.79
C LEU A 20 2.64 32.18 34.33
N CYS A 21 2.31 33.06 33.38
CA CYS A 21 2.48 32.80 31.95
C CYS A 21 3.97 32.79 31.54
N LEU A 22 4.81 33.63 32.15
CA LEU A 22 6.26 33.59 31.91
C LEU A 22 6.92 32.31 32.46
N LEU A 23 6.47 31.81 33.61
CA LEU A 23 6.98 30.58 34.21
C LEU A 23 6.60 29.33 33.38
N LEU A 24 5.40 29.30 32.80
CA LEU A 24 4.99 28.25 31.85
C LEU A 24 5.78 28.33 30.54
N LEU A 25 6.09 29.53 30.02
CA LEU A 25 6.93 29.70 28.83
C LEU A 25 8.39 29.27 29.08
N VAL A 26 8.95 29.57 30.26
CA VAL A 26 10.32 29.18 30.63
C VAL A 26 10.44 27.66 30.90
N GLN A 27 9.37 27.01 31.35
CA GLN A 27 9.30 25.54 31.44
C GLN A 27 9.23 24.87 30.06
N LEU A 28 8.52 25.47 29.10
CA LEU A 28 8.49 25.02 27.70
C LEU A 28 9.82 25.26 26.95
N LEU A 29 10.60 26.26 27.36
CA LEU A 29 11.93 26.60 26.81
C LEU A 29 13.10 25.84 27.47
N ARG A 30 12.85 25.01 28.49
CA ARG A 30 13.87 24.24 29.22
C ARG A 30 13.83 22.72 28.98
N SER A 31 12.93 22.25 28.12
CA SER A 31 13.06 20.90 27.57
C SER A 31 14.15 20.92 26.50
N PRO A 32 15.25 20.15 26.62
CA PRO A 32 16.07 19.89 25.46
C PRO A 32 15.16 19.15 24.49
N ALA A 33 14.78 19.82 23.41
CA ALA A 33 14.26 19.16 22.23
C ALA A 33 15.33 18.15 21.79
N ARG A 34 15.25 16.93 22.31
CA ARG A 34 15.84 15.77 21.67
C ARG A 34 15.04 15.60 20.40
N ALA A 35 15.45 16.33 19.37
CA ALA A 35 15.25 15.90 18.00
C ALA A 35 15.74 14.44 17.98
N ALA A 36 14.81 13.52 17.80
CA ALA A 36 15.15 12.14 17.52
C ALA A 36 15.84 12.16 16.14
N HIS A 37 17.15 12.39 16.14
CA HIS A 37 17.98 12.01 15.03
C HIS A 37 17.75 10.51 14.82
N ILE A 38 16.99 10.18 13.79
CA ILE A 38 16.96 8.84 13.22
C ILE A 38 18.38 8.59 12.74
N LYS A 39 19.21 7.98 13.60
CA LYS A 39 20.49 7.46 13.19
C LYS A 39 20.20 6.36 12.18
N LYS A 40 20.61 6.60 10.94
CA LYS A 40 20.73 5.59 9.89
C LYS A 40 21.45 4.39 10.50
N ALA A 41 20.77 3.25 10.59
CA ALA A 41 21.40 2.02 11.01
C ALA A 41 22.38 1.62 9.90
N GLU A 42 23.68 1.83 10.14
CA GLU A 42 24.73 1.27 9.31
C GLU A 42 24.75 -0.25 9.57
N ALA A 43 24.38 -1.02 8.55
CA ALA A 43 24.56 -2.46 8.57
C ALA A 43 26.06 -2.76 8.55
N THR A 44 26.61 -3.09 9.72
CA THR A 44 27.99 -3.56 9.86
C THR A 44 28.02 -5.02 9.44
N THR A 45 28.57 -5.31 8.26
CA THR A 45 28.83 -6.67 7.78
C THR A 45 29.89 -7.31 8.66
N THR A 46 29.47 -8.14 9.60
CA THR A 46 30.37 -9.04 10.34
C THR A 46 30.18 -10.43 9.76
N THR A 47 31.14 -10.85 8.94
CA THR A 47 31.20 -12.19 8.36
C THR A 47 31.57 -13.18 9.46
N THR A 48 30.58 -13.88 10.01
CA THR A 48 30.83 -15.06 10.85
C THR A 48 30.19 -16.26 10.16
N THR A 49 31.04 -17.09 9.58
CA THR A 49 30.69 -18.44 9.11
C THR A 49 30.16 -19.27 10.28
N SER A 50 28.87 -19.60 10.27
CA SER A 50 28.33 -20.75 10.99
C SER A 50 27.51 -21.60 10.04
N ALA A 51 28.08 -22.74 9.65
CA ALA A 51 27.33 -23.83 9.05
C ALA A 51 26.36 -24.41 10.09
N GLY A 52 25.09 -24.54 9.72
CA GLY A 52 24.06 -25.25 10.49
C GLY A 52 22.90 -24.37 10.96
N ALA A 53 21.94 -24.13 10.06
CA ALA A 53 20.49 -23.97 10.27
C ALA A 53 19.87 -23.19 9.09
N GLU A 54 19.77 -23.81 7.91
CA GLU A 54 18.84 -23.34 6.89
C GLU A 54 17.44 -23.90 7.24
N GLU A 55 16.74 -23.21 8.14
CA GLU A 55 15.30 -23.42 8.33
C GLU A 55 14.57 -22.64 7.22
N ASP A 56 14.14 -23.35 6.16
CA ASP A 56 13.10 -22.97 5.19
C ASP A 56 12.95 -21.45 4.92
N GLU A 57 14.01 -20.81 4.42
CA GLU A 57 13.85 -19.53 3.73
C GLU A 57 12.96 -19.81 2.50
N GLY A 58 11.74 -19.27 2.51
CA GLY A 58 10.67 -19.65 1.60
C GLY A 58 11.14 -19.73 0.14
N GLN A 59 10.88 -20.87 -0.49
CA GLN A 59 11.19 -21.10 -1.90
C GLN A 59 10.47 -20.04 -2.76
N PHE A 60 11.25 -19.13 -3.35
CA PHE A 60 10.78 -18.07 -4.25
C PHE A 60 10.74 -18.56 -5.71
N ASP A 61 10.39 -19.83 -5.92
CA ASP A 61 10.67 -20.56 -7.16
C ASP A 61 9.43 -20.85 -8.02
N ARG A 62 8.25 -20.37 -7.62
CA ARG A 62 7.01 -20.60 -8.36
C ARG A 62 6.01 -19.47 -8.31
N TYR A 63 5.15 -19.41 -9.32
CA TYR A 63 3.95 -18.60 -9.31
C TYR A 63 2.75 -19.33 -8.67
N TYR A 64 1.89 -18.59 -7.95
CA TYR A 64 0.64 -19.10 -7.36
C TYR A 64 -0.50 -18.69 -8.28
N HIS A 65 -1.05 -19.67 -8.99
CA HIS A 65 -2.28 -19.49 -9.76
C HIS A 65 -3.46 -19.29 -8.81
N GLU A 66 -4.57 -18.78 -9.32
CA GLU A 66 -5.73 -18.38 -8.53
C GLU A 66 -6.32 -19.54 -7.72
N GLU A 67 -6.30 -20.75 -8.27
CA GLU A 67 -6.72 -21.97 -7.57
C GLU A 67 -5.91 -22.22 -6.29
N GLU A 68 -4.65 -21.77 -6.27
CA GLU A 68 -3.73 -21.94 -5.15
C GLU A 68 -3.61 -20.67 -4.28
N LEU A 69 -3.88 -19.48 -4.83
CA LEU A 69 -3.62 -18.20 -4.16
C LEU A 69 -4.37 -18.10 -2.83
N GLY A 70 -5.64 -18.49 -2.81
CA GLY A 70 -6.42 -18.51 -1.57
C GLY A 70 -5.81 -19.43 -0.51
N SER A 71 -5.28 -20.59 -0.91
CA SER A 71 -4.60 -21.52 0.01
C SER A 71 -3.25 -20.97 0.49
N ALA A 72 -2.45 -20.39 -0.40
CA ALA A 72 -1.18 -19.74 -0.05
C ALA A 72 -1.38 -18.59 0.96
N LEU A 73 -2.46 -17.81 0.82
CA LEU A 73 -2.80 -16.75 1.78
C LEU A 73 -3.29 -17.29 3.12
N ARG A 74 -4.02 -18.42 3.14
CA ARG A 74 -4.37 -19.12 4.40
C ARG A 74 -3.12 -19.63 5.11
N GLU A 75 -2.17 -20.19 4.36
CA GLU A 75 -0.88 -20.63 4.90
C GLU A 75 -0.07 -19.45 5.45
N ALA A 76 0.00 -18.34 4.71
CA ALA A 76 0.62 -17.10 5.18
C ALA A 76 -0.04 -16.59 6.48
N ALA A 77 -1.37 -16.60 6.56
CA ALA A 77 -2.11 -16.25 7.77
C ALA A 77 -1.77 -17.19 8.94
N ALA A 78 -1.70 -18.50 8.67
CA ALA A 78 -1.38 -19.55 9.63
C ALA A 78 0.09 -19.53 10.05
N ALA A 79 0.96 -18.71 9.45
CA ALA A 79 2.32 -18.47 9.92
C ALA A 79 2.37 -17.51 11.13
N GLY A 80 1.27 -16.83 11.46
CA GLY A 80 1.12 -15.95 12.63
C GLY A 80 0.29 -16.57 13.76
N PRO A 81 0.27 -15.98 14.97
CA PRO A 81 -0.62 -16.43 16.04
C PRO A 81 -2.11 -16.22 15.67
N PRO A 82 -3.04 -17.03 16.25
CA PRO A 82 -4.47 -16.84 16.05
C PRO A 82 -4.91 -15.41 16.34
N GLY A 83 -5.74 -14.85 15.45
CA GLY A 83 -6.23 -13.48 15.58
C GLY A 83 -5.27 -12.38 15.11
N LEU A 84 -4.14 -12.74 14.48
CA LEU A 84 -3.28 -11.76 13.79
C LEU A 84 -3.79 -11.45 12.37
N ALA A 85 -4.44 -12.40 11.70
CA ALA A 85 -4.80 -12.27 10.30
C ALA A 85 -6.28 -12.60 9.99
N ARG A 86 -6.80 -12.00 8.92
CA ARG A 86 -8.12 -12.28 8.32
C ARG A 86 -7.99 -12.34 6.81
N LEU A 87 -8.36 -13.47 6.23
CA LEU A 87 -8.50 -13.64 4.79
C LEU A 87 -9.97 -13.42 4.41
N PHE A 88 -10.20 -12.60 3.41
CA PHE A 88 -11.51 -12.33 2.84
C PHE A 88 -11.37 -11.90 1.39
N SER A 89 -12.47 -11.76 0.68
CA SER A 89 -12.56 -11.28 -0.68
C SER A 89 -13.33 -9.96 -0.72
N ILE A 90 -12.85 -9.00 -1.52
CA ILE A 90 -13.54 -7.72 -1.72
C ILE A 90 -14.54 -7.75 -2.87
N GLY A 91 -14.59 -8.85 -3.61
CA GLY A 91 -15.45 -9.02 -4.77
C GLY A 91 -14.97 -10.17 -5.65
N SER A 92 -15.35 -10.14 -6.92
CA SER A 92 -14.88 -11.10 -7.91
C SER A 92 -14.48 -10.38 -9.19
N SER A 93 -13.55 -10.96 -9.93
CA SER A 93 -13.27 -10.60 -11.31
C SER A 93 -14.45 -10.90 -12.23
N VAL A 94 -14.33 -10.51 -13.50
CA VAL A 94 -15.30 -10.86 -14.54
C VAL A 94 -15.51 -12.37 -14.69
N GLU A 95 -14.45 -13.20 -14.60
CA GLU A 95 -14.55 -14.67 -14.65
C GLU A 95 -14.97 -15.31 -13.31
N GLY A 96 -15.33 -14.49 -12.30
CA GLY A 96 -15.80 -14.97 -11.00
C GLY A 96 -14.68 -15.36 -10.03
N ARG A 97 -13.43 -15.02 -10.33
CA ARG A 97 -12.30 -15.29 -9.44
C ARG A 97 -12.30 -14.33 -8.26
N PRO A 98 -12.15 -14.81 -7.02
CA PRO A 98 -12.20 -13.96 -5.83
C PRO A 98 -11.03 -12.96 -5.80
N LEU A 99 -11.31 -11.73 -5.37
CA LEU A 99 -10.29 -10.70 -5.15
C LEU A 99 -9.80 -10.76 -3.70
N TRP A 100 -8.87 -11.69 -3.45
CA TRP A 100 -8.37 -11.98 -2.10
C TRP A 100 -7.63 -10.81 -1.46
N VAL A 101 -7.96 -10.58 -0.19
CA VAL A 101 -7.25 -9.66 0.70
C VAL A 101 -6.89 -10.37 1.99
N LEU A 102 -5.61 -10.29 2.39
CA LEU A 102 -5.17 -10.65 3.72
C LEU A 102 -4.93 -9.40 4.57
N ARG A 103 -5.75 -9.22 5.60
CA ARG A 103 -5.54 -8.22 6.65
C ARG A 103 -4.65 -8.81 7.73
N LEU A 104 -3.60 -8.10 8.12
CA LEU A 104 -2.67 -8.46 9.19
C LEU A 104 -2.57 -7.31 10.20
N THR A 105 -3.02 -7.57 11.43
CA THR A 105 -2.90 -6.65 12.54
C THR A 105 -3.17 -7.37 13.87
N ALA A 106 -2.46 -7.01 14.93
CA ALA A 106 -2.67 -7.61 16.24
C ALA A 106 -4.03 -7.21 16.84
N GLY A 107 -4.68 -8.13 17.56
CA GLY A 107 -5.88 -7.81 18.36
C GLY A 107 -7.21 -7.92 17.61
N LEU A 108 -7.30 -8.67 16.51
CA LEU A 108 -8.57 -8.95 15.83
C LEU A 108 -9.48 -9.93 16.59
N GLY A 109 -8.97 -10.58 17.64
CA GLY A 109 -9.67 -11.66 18.32
C GLY A 109 -9.75 -12.94 17.47
N PRO A 110 -10.54 -13.95 17.86
CA PRO A 110 -10.72 -15.16 17.07
C PRO A 110 -11.42 -14.88 15.74
N PRO A 111 -11.09 -15.62 14.66
CA PRO A 111 -11.77 -15.49 13.37
C PRO A 111 -13.27 -15.81 13.48
N PRO A 112 -14.11 -15.31 12.55
CA PRO A 112 -15.51 -15.69 12.48
C PRO A 112 -15.66 -17.22 12.45
N PRO A 113 -16.69 -17.79 13.11
CA PRO A 113 -16.94 -19.24 13.10
C PRO A 113 -17.32 -19.78 11.72
N ASP A 114 -17.85 -18.91 10.87
CA ASP A 114 -18.48 -19.28 9.61
C ASP A 114 -17.56 -19.00 8.42
N GLY A 115 -17.56 -19.91 7.44
CA GLY A 115 -16.75 -19.84 6.22
C GLY A 115 -17.16 -18.76 5.21
N ASP A 116 -17.88 -17.72 5.65
CA ASP A 116 -18.10 -16.54 4.82
C ASP A 116 -16.77 -15.81 4.67
N LEU A 117 -16.34 -15.67 3.42
CA LEU A 117 -15.12 -14.98 3.03
C LEU A 117 -15.45 -13.66 2.31
N GLY A 118 -16.67 -13.15 2.44
CA GLY A 118 -17.04 -11.83 1.95
C GLY A 118 -16.38 -10.68 2.73
N PRO A 119 -16.63 -9.42 2.32
CA PRO A 119 -15.98 -8.24 2.91
C PRO A 119 -16.15 -8.11 4.43
N ASP A 120 -17.26 -8.61 4.99
CA ASP A 120 -17.55 -8.52 6.42
C ASP A 120 -16.64 -9.44 7.27
N ALA A 121 -16.02 -10.45 6.65
CA ALA A 121 -15.02 -11.32 7.29
C ALA A 121 -13.70 -10.58 7.63
N ALA A 122 -13.51 -9.35 7.13
CA ALA A 122 -12.39 -8.49 7.52
C ALA A 122 -12.36 -8.21 9.03
N GLY A 123 -13.49 -8.28 9.73
CA GLY A 123 -13.61 -8.00 11.16
C GLY A 123 -13.65 -6.49 11.50
N PRO A 124 -13.73 -6.13 12.79
CA PRO A 124 -13.96 -4.75 13.21
C PRO A 124 -12.77 -3.84 12.89
N LEU A 125 -13.05 -2.54 12.73
CA LEU A 125 -12.00 -1.51 12.71
C LEU A 125 -11.36 -1.41 14.10
N LEU A 126 -10.04 -1.21 14.14
CA LEU A 126 -9.30 -1.04 15.38
C LEU A 126 -8.99 0.46 15.58
N PRO A 127 -9.59 1.15 16.57
CA PRO A 127 -9.36 2.56 16.80
C PRO A 127 -7.88 2.88 17.02
N GLY A 128 -7.41 3.98 16.41
CA GLY A 128 -6.02 4.43 16.54
C GLY A 128 -5.00 3.66 15.69
N ARG A 129 -5.42 2.65 14.91
CA ARG A 129 -4.55 1.95 13.96
C ARG A 129 -4.68 2.54 12.56
N PRO A 130 -3.64 3.22 12.02
CA PRO A 130 -3.62 3.61 10.61
C PRO A 130 -3.75 2.38 9.70
N GLN A 131 -4.61 2.48 8.69
CA GLN A 131 -4.80 1.44 7.69
C GLN A 131 -3.90 1.69 6.49
N VAL A 132 -3.12 0.67 6.12
CA VAL A 132 -2.22 0.69 4.96
C VAL A 132 -2.67 -0.40 4.01
N LYS A 133 -2.82 -0.10 2.73
CA LYS A 133 -3.08 -1.12 1.70
C LYS A 133 -1.95 -1.23 0.70
N LEU A 134 -1.64 -2.47 0.33
CA LEU A 134 -0.76 -2.79 -0.78
C LEU A 134 -1.55 -3.62 -1.79
N VAL A 135 -1.56 -3.17 -3.03
CA VAL A 135 -2.24 -3.81 -4.16
C VAL A 135 -1.20 -4.21 -5.19
N GLY A 136 -1.33 -5.39 -5.77
CA GLY A 136 -0.45 -5.87 -6.82
C GLY A 136 -1.25 -6.43 -7.99
N ASN A 137 -0.54 -6.63 -9.10
CA ASN A 137 -0.99 -7.36 -10.26
C ASN A 137 -2.36 -6.86 -10.75
N MET A 138 -2.49 -5.53 -10.85
CA MET A 138 -3.63 -4.91 -11.55
C MET A 138 -3.52 -5.07 -13.06
N HIS A 139 -2.29 -5.15 -13.56
CA HIS A 139 -1.97 -5.72 -14.86
C HIS A 139 -1.57 -7.17 -14.65
N GLY A 140 -2.28 -8.09 -15.30
CA GLY A 140 -2.16 -9.52 -15.02
C GLY A 140 -0.79 -10.11 -15.37
N ASP A 141 -0.11 -9.55 -16.36
CA ASP A 141 1.24 -9.90 -16.81
C ASP A 141 2.37 -9.26 -15.99
N GLU A 142 2.05 -8.34 -15.07
CA GLU A 142 3.02 -7.70 -14.18
C GLU A 142 3.16 -8.48 -12.86
N THR A 143 3.66 -9.72 -12.97
CA THR A 143 3.47 -10.81 -11.99
C THR A 143 4.35 -10.75 -10.73
N VAL A 144 5.47 -10.03 -10.74
CA VAL A 144 6.39 -9.94 -9.57
C VAL A 144 5.66 -9.40 -8.35
N SER A 145 4.79 -8.42 -8.55
CA SER A 145 4.02 -7.77 -7.48
C SER A 145 3.12 -8.77 -6.74
N ARG A 146 2.46 -9.69 -7.47
CA ARG A 146 1.64 -10.78 -6.92
C ARG A 146 2.42 -11.59 -5.89
N GLN A 147 3.64 -12.00 -6.24
CA GLN A 147 4.45 -12.85 -5.38
C GLN A 147 5.05 -12.14 -4.19
N VAL A 148 5.62 -10.96 -4.42
CA VAL A 148 6.19 -10.13 -3.35
C VAL A 148 5.15 -9.88 -2.26
N LEU A 149 3.88 -9.69 -2.62
CA LEU A 149 2.80 -9.47 -1.65
C LEU A 149 2.42 -10.74 -0.88
N VAL A 150 2.42 -11.92 -1.49
CA VAL A 150 2.22 -13.20 -0.77
C VAL A 150 3.38 -13.45 0.21
N TYR A 151 4.62 -13.22 -0.21
CA TYR A 151 5.79 -13.39 0.64
C TYR A 151 5.86 -12.37 1.77
N LEU A 152 5.51 -11.11 1.49
CA LEU A 152 5.38 -10.08 2.51
C LEU A 152 4.35 -10.48 3.57
N ALA A 153 3.19 -10.98 3.16
CA ALA A 153 2.16 -11.47 4.08
C ALA A 153 2.69 -12.59 4.99
N ARG A 154 3.38 -13.59 4.43
CA ARG A 154 3.99 -14.69 5.19
C ARG A 154 5.05 -14.15 6.16
N GLU A 155 5.92 -13.25 5.73
CA GLU A 155 6.99 -12.69 6.57
C GLU A 155 6.45 -11.79 7.69
N LEU A 156 5.43 -10.99 7.42
CA LEU A 156 4.74 -10.21 8.46
C LEU A 156 4.17 -11.12 9.55
N ALA A 157 3.49 -12.20 9.17
CA ALA A 157 2.89 -13.14 10.09
C ALA A 157 3.93 -13.97 10.86
N ALA A 158 4.87 -14.58 10.14
CA ALA A 158 5.94 -15.41 10.71
C ALA A 158 6.88 -14.59 11.60
N GLY A 159 7.30 -13.42 11.14
CA GLY A 159 8.18 -12.53 11.89
C GLY A 159 7.52 -12.01 13.18
N TYR A 160 6.21 -11.76 13.17
CA TYR A 160 5.47 -11.45 14.39
C TYR A 160 5.50 -12.62 15.39
N ARG A 161 5.28 -13.86 14.91
CA ARG A 161 5.36 -15.07 15.75
C ARG A 161 6.77 -15.28 16.31
N ARG A 162 7.81 -15.08 15.50
CA ARG A 162 9.22 -15.16 15.92
C ARG A 162 9.61 -14.08 16.93
N GLY A 163 8.80 -13.04 17.09
CA GLY A 163 9.09 -11.93 18.00
C GLY A 163 10.05 -10.89 17.43
N ASP A 164 10.14 -10.76 16.10
CA ASP A 164 10.93 -9.70 15.46
C ASP A 164 10.46 -8.32 15.98
N PRO A 165 11.32 -7.52 16.65
CA PRO A 165 10.89 -6.27 17.27
C PRO A 165 10.33 -5.22 16.31
N ARG A 166 10.75 -5.23 15.04
CA ARG A 166 10.26 -4.32 14.00
C ARG A 166 8.87 -4.76 13.54
N LEU A 167 8.67 -6.05 13.26
CA LEU A 167 7.40 -6.58 12.77
C LEU A 167 6.32 -6.63 13.85
N VAL A 168 6.71 -6.97 15.09
CA VAL A 168 5.83 -6.89 16.26
C VAL A 168 5.36 -5.45 16.47
N ARG A 169 6.26 -4.46 16.40
CA ARG A 169 5.87 -3.05 16.52
C ARG A 169 4.95 -2.62 15.37
N LEU A 170 5.28 -3.00 14.13
CA LEU A 170 4.48 -2.67 12.95
C LEU A 170 3.04 -3.18 13.10
N LEU A 171 2.84 -4.48 13.33
CA LEU A 171 1.50 -5.06 13.41
C LEU A 171 0.76 -4.77 14.73
N ASN A 172 1.44 -4.26 15.76
CA ASN A 172 0.77 -3.73 16.96
C ASN A 172 0.26 -2.29 16.78
N THR A 173 0.78 -1.56 15.81
CA THR A 173 0.47 -0.13 15.62
C THR A 173 -0.24 0.15 14.31
N THR A 174 -0.17 -0.75 13.34
CA THR A 174 -0.66 -0.56 11.97
C THR A 174 -1.58 -1.70 11.57
N ASP A 175 -2.56 -1.38 10.74
CA ASP A 175 -3.49 -2.33 10.14
C ASP A 175 -3.15 -2.50 8.67
N VAL A 176 -2.49 -3.61 8.32
CA VAL A 176 -1.92 -3.82 6.99
C VAL A 176 -2.84 -4.71 6.18
N TYR A 177 -3.22 -4.27 4.99
CA TYR A 177 -4.04 -5.02 4.05
C TYR A 177 -3.23 -5.31 2.79
N VAL A 178 -3.20 -6.57 2.38
CA VAL A 178 -2.47 -7.02 1.20
C VAL A 178 -3.45 -7.65 0.23
N LEU A 179 -3.52 -7.10 -0.98
CA LEU A 179 -4.29 -7.60 -2.11
C LEU A 179 -3.29 -8.02 -3.21
N PRO A 180 -2.91 -9.31 -3.30
CA PRO A 180 -1.86 -9.75 -4.21
C PRO A 180 -2.21 -9.59 -5.69
N SER A 181 -3.48 -9.74 -6.05
CA SER A 181 -3.94 -9.72 -7.44
C SER A 181 -5.28 -9.05 -7.61
N LEU A 182 -5.27 -7.86 -8.21
CA LEU A 182 -6.50 -7.18 -8.62
C LEU A 182 -7.04 -7.70 -9.95
N ASN A 183 -6.18 -8.20 -10.85
CA ASN A 183 -6.57 -8.77 -12.14
C ASN A 183 -6.19 -10.27 -12.25
N PRO A 184 -6.86 -11.16 -11.49
CA PRO A 184 -6.57 -12.58 -11.56
C PRO A 184 -6.90 -13.19 -12.94
N ASP A 185 -7.90 -12.66 -13.66
CA ASP A 185 -8.24 -13.15 -15.00
C ASP A 185 -7.11 -12.89 -16.00
N GLY A 186 -6.53 -11.68 -15.96
CA GLY A 186 -5.37 -11.33 -16.78
C GLY A 186 -4.15 -12.17 -16.45
N PHE A 187 -3.90 -12.41 -15.15
CA PHE A 187 -2.80 -13.25 -14.69
C PHE A 187 -2.86 -14.68 -15.26
N GLU A 188 -4.04 -15.29 -15.28
CA GLU A 188 -4.21 -16.66 -15.80
C GLU A 188 -4.08 -16.76 -17.32
N ARG A 189 -4.22 -15.64 -18.04
CA ARG A 189 -3.92 -15.55 -19.47
C ARG A 189 -2.47 -15.20 -19.77
N ALA A 190 -1.79 -14.55 -18.83
CA ALA A 190 -0.39 -14.17 -18.96
C ALA A 190 0.51 -15.41 -19.08
N ARG A 191 1.65 -15.25 -19.75
CA ARG A 191 2.62 -16.31 -19.99
C ARG A 191 3.91 -16.05 -19.23
N GLU A 192 4.31 -16.99 -18.38
CA GLU A 192 5.60 -16.93 -17.71
C GLU A 192 6.75 -16.85 -18.72
N GLY A 193 7.71 -15.95 -18.45
CA GLY A 193 8.86 -15.68 -19.31
C GLY A 193 8.60 -14.63 -20.41
N ASP A 194 7.38 -14.12 -20.54
CA ASP A 194 7.11 -12.94 -21.36
C ASP A 194 7.53 -11.66 -20.63
N CYS A 195 8.46 -10.91 -21.21
CA CYS A 195 8.95 -9.64 -20.68
C CYS A 195 8.44 -8.44 -21.48
N GLY A 196 7.47 -8.61 -22.39
CA GLY A 196 6.93 -7.52 -23.20
C GLY A 196 7.86 -7.04 -24.31
N LEU A 197 8.95 -7.77 -24.58
CA LEU A 197 9.99 -7.42 -25.57
C LEU A 197 9.71 -7.95 -26.99
N GLY A 198 8.53 -8.56 -27.22
CA GLY A 198 8.12 -9.16 -28.49
C GLY A 198 6.71 -8.73 -28.93
N ASP A 199 6.26 -9.20 -30.11
CA ASP A 199 4.88 -9.01 -30.58
C ASP A 199 3.91 -9.53 -29.51
N SER A 200 3.21 -8.63 -28.82
CA SER A 200 2.33 -8.87 -27.66
C SER A 200 1.06 -9.69 -27.98
N GLY A 201 1.07 -10.41 -29.10
CA GLY A 201 -0.10 -11.04 -29.70
C GLY A 201 -1.15 -9.99 -30.13
N PRO A 202 -2.34 -10.42 -30.55
CA PRO A 202 -3.47 -9.51 -30.71
C PRO A 202 -3.81 -8.81 -29.38
N PRO A 203 -4.43 -7.62 -29.40
CA PRO A 203 -4.87 -6.92 -28.18
C PRO A 203 -5.64 -7.86 -27.23
N GLY A 204 -5.28 -7.83 -25.94
CA GLY A 204 -5.85 -8.72 -24.91
C GLY A 204 -5.14 -10.08 -24.73
N ALA A 205 -4.15 -10.40 -25.56
CA ALA A 205 -3.37 -11.64 -25.45
C ALA A 205 -2.22 -11.58 -24.42
N SER A 206 -1.76 -10.39 -24.01
CA SER A 206 -0.62 -10.25 -23.08
C SER A 206 -0.96 -10.66 -21.65
N GLY A 207 -2.24 -10.61 -21.26
CA GLY A 207 -2.67 -10.79 -19.86
C GLY A 207 -2.74 -9.47 -19.07
N ARG A 208 -2.36 -8.34 -19.67
CA ARG A 208 -2.42 -7.01 -19.04
C ARG A 208 -3.83 -6.62 -18.63
N ASP A 209 -4.75 -6.64 -19.58
CA ASP A 209 -6.13 -6.21 -19.41
C ASP A 209 -6.97 -7.23 -18.61
N ASN A 210 -8.12 -6.81 -18.08
CA ASN A 210 -9.10 -7.77 -17.54
C ASN A 210 -9.70 -8.64 -18.67
N SER A 211 -10.54 -9.62 -18.34
CA SER A 211 -11.13 -10.52 -19.36
C SER A 211 -12.14 -9.86 -20.31
N ARG A 212 -12.46 -8.56 -20.13
CA ARG A 212 -13.22 -7.74 -21.09
C ARG A 212 -12.33 -6.82 -21.93
N GLY A 213 -11.01 -6.96 -21.87
CA GLY A 213 -10.07 -6.12 -22.63
C GLY A 213 -10.04 -4.67 -22.13
N ARG A 214 -10.23 -4.46 -20.82
CA ARG A 214 -10.08 -3.15 -20.17
C ARG A 214 -8.79 -3.09 -19.37
N ASP A 215 -7.99 -2.05 -19.60
CA ASP A 215 -6.89 -1.70 -18.70
C ASP A 215 -7.49 -1.16 -17.39
N LEU A 216 -7.30 -1.90 -16.30
CA LEU A 216 -7.85 -1.51 -14.99
C LEU A 216 -7.27 -0.18 -14.49
N ASN A 217 -6.05 0.16 -14.89
CA ASN A 217 -5.35 1.41 -14.54
C ASN A 217 -5.69 2.58 -15.49
N ARG A 218 -6.76 2.43 -16.28
CA ARG A 218 -7.38 3.47 -17.11
C ARG A 218 -8.90 3.55 -16.89
N SER A 219 -9.37 2.89 -15.84
CA SER A 219 -10.79 2.60 -15.63
C SER A 219 -11.34 3.24 -14.34
N PHE A 220 -10.54 4.00 -13.60
CA PHE A 220 -10.99 4.79 -12.46
C PHE A 220 -11.55 6.15 -12.91
N PRO A 221 -12.43 6.78 -12.09
CA PRO A 221 -12.83 8.16 -12.31
C PRO A 221 -11.63 9.11 -12.24
N ASP A 222 -11.48 9.93 -13.27
CA ASP A 222 -10.35 10.84 -13.40
C ASP A 222 -10.72 12.29 -13.02
N GLN A 223 -9.73 13.09 -12.63
CA GLN A 223 -9.94 14.48 -12.17
C GLN A 223 -9.76 15.53 -13.27
N PHE A 224 -9.01 15.22 -14.34
CA PHE A 224 -8.73 16.12 -15.46
C PHE A 224 -9.50 15.72 -16.72
N SER A 225 -9.79 14.44 -16.88
CA SER A 225 -10.54 13.92 -18.02
C SER A 225 -11.97 14.46 -18.05
N THR A 226 -12.38 14.91 -19.22
CA THR A 226 -13.76 15.34 -19.49
C THR A 226 -14.66 14.22 -20.01
N GLY A 227 -14.10 13.03 -20.25
CA GLY A 227 -14.83 11.86 -20.72
C GLY A 227 -15.58 11.13 -19.60
N GLU A 228 -16.57 10.32 -19.98
CA GLU A 228 -17.17 9.39 -19.02
C GLU A 228 -16.23 8.20 -18.81
N PRO A 229 -15.90 7.83 -17.54
CA PRO A 229 -15.10 6.64 -17.28
C PRO A 229 -15.85 5.38 -17.73
N PRO A 230 -15.15 4.26 -17.94
CA PRO A 230 -15.79 2.98 -18.25
C PRO A 230 -16.88 2.65 -17.23
N SER A 231 -17.97 2.02 -17.69
CA SER A 231 -19.01 1.54 -16.78
C SER A 231 -18.39 0.59 -15.77
N LEU A 232 -18.67 0.81 -14.48
CA LEU A 232 -18.20 -0.09 -13.42
C LEU A 232 -18.77 -1.51 -13.55
N ASP A 233 -19.80 -1.73 -14.38
CA ASP A 233 -20.30 -3.08 -14.70
C ASP A 233 -19.34 -3.84 -15.64
N ASP A 234 -18.48 -3.11 -16.37
CA ASP A 234 -17.46 -3.65 -17.27
C ASP A 234 -16.10 -3.88 -16.61
N VAL A 235 -15.92 -3.31 -15.41
CA VAL A 235 -14.70 -3.42 -14.61
C VAL A 235 -15.06 -3.77 -13.15
N PRO A 236 -15.63 -4.96 -12.89
CA PRO A 236 -16.03 -5.36 -11.53
C PRO A 236 -14.85 -5.34 -10.54
N GLU A 237 -13.62 -5.51 -11.02
CA GLU A 237 -12.39 -5.38 -10.23
C GLU A 237 -12.22 -3.95 -9.67
N VAL A 238 -12.37 -2.95 -10.55
CA VAL A 238 -12.30 -1.53 -10.19
C VAL A 238 -13.46 -1.14 -9.28
N ARG A 239 -14.68 -1.63 -9.57
CA ARG A 239 -15.83 -1.46 -8.67
C ARG A 239 -15.52 -1.95 -7.26
N ALA A 240 -15.07 -3.19 -7.14
CA ALA A 240 -14.76 -3.82 -5.87
C ALA A 240 -13.68 -3.02 -5.11
N LEU A 241 -12.65 -2.56 -5.81
CA LEU A 241 -11.58 -1.74 -5.21
C LEU A 241 -12.09 -0.36 -4.76
N ILE A 242 -12.92 0.33 -5.55
CA ILE A 242 -13.54 1.62 -5.17
C ILE A 242 -14.42 1.44 -3.92
N GLU A 243 -15.28 0.41 -3.90
CA GLU A 243 -16.13 0.12 -2.75
C GLU A 243 -15.30 -0.21 -1.50
N TRP A 244 -14.24 -1.00 -1.67
CA TRP A 244 -13.34 -1.33 -0.58
C TRP A 244 -12.59 -0.11 -0.03
N ILE A 245 -12.12 0.78 -0.90
CA ILE A 245 -11.51 2.06 -0.51
C ILE A 245 -12.50 2.92 0.26
N ARG A 246 -13.75 3.05 -0.20
CA ARG A 246 -14.80 3.85 0.46
C ARG A 246 -15.25 3.30 1.81
N ARG A 247 -15.22 1.97 1.98
CA ARG A 247 -15.59 1.30 3.25
C ARG A 247 -14.51 1.44 4.33
N ASN A 248 -13.26 1.72 3.95
CA ASN A 248 -12.11 1.77 4.85
C ASN A 248 -11.55 3.20 4.98
N LYS A 249 -10.62 3.39 5.90
CA LYS A 249 -9.93 4.66 6.17
C LYS A 249 -8.43 4.50 5.90
N PHE A 250 -8.09 4.12 4.68
CA PHE A 250 -6.69 3.98 4.27
C PHE A 250 -5.97 5.33 4.33
N VAL A 251 -4.82 5.35 4.99
CA VAL A 251 -3.98 6.55 5.13
C VAL A 251 -2.73 6.50 4.27
N LEU A 252 -2.31 5.30 3.86
CA LEU A 252 -1.19 5.07 2.95
C LEU A 252 -1.54 3.90 2.03
N SER A 253 -1.10 4.01 0.78
CA SER A 253 -1.34 3.01 -0.26
C SER A 253 -0.10 2.85 -1.12
N GLY A 254 0.12 1.65 -1.63
CA GLY A 254 1.03 1.40 -2.74
C GLY A 254 0.40 0.39 -3.70
N ASN A 255 0.44 0.68 -5.00
CA ASN A 255 0.09 -0.28 -6.03
C ASN A 255 1.37 -0.66 -6.79
N LEU A 256 1.64 -1.96 -6.92
CA LEU A 256 2.90 -2.48 -7.43
C LEU A 256 2.73 -2.97 -8.87
N HIS A 257 3.67 -2.53 -9.71
CA HIS A 257 3.72 -2.79 -11.16
C HIS A 257 5.01 -3.48 -11.58
N GLY A 258 5.03 -3.96 -12.82
CA GLY A 258 6.20 -4.44 -13.56
C GLY A 258 6.41 -3.61 -14.84
N GLY A 259 7.50 -3.86 -15.55
CA GLY A 259 7.86 -3.16 -16.79
C GLY A 259 8.99 -2.14 -16.63
N SER A 260 9.10 -1.49 -15.48
CA SER A 260 10.25 -0.63 -15.13
C SER A 260 10.63 -0.79 -13.64
N VAL A 261 11.71 -0.14 -13.22
CA VAL A 261 12.19 -0.13 -11.83
C VAL A 261 12.32 1.31 -11.34
N VAL A 262 11.19 1.88 -10.93
CA VAL A 262 11.04 3.24 -10.40
C VAL A 262 9.90 3.29 -9.38
N ALA A 263 9.97 4.21 -8.42
CA ALA A 263 8.81 4.58 -7.61
C ALA A 263 8.11 5.82 -8.19
N SER A 264 7.00 5.61 -8.91
CA SER A 264 6.14 6.69 -9.40
C SER A 264 5.29 7.29 -8.28
N TYR A 265 5.00 8.58 -8.35
CA TYR A 265 4.10 9.26 -7.42
C TYR A 265 3.19 10.29 -8.12
N PRO A 266 2.02 10.61 -7.52
CA PRO A 266 1.01 11.44 -8.16
C PRO A 266 1.47 12.88 -8.49
N PHE A 267 0.77 13.57 -9.40
CA PHE A 267 -0.30 13.01 -10.25
C PHE A 267 0.25 12.22 -11.43
N ASP A 268 -0.55 11.28 -11.93
CA ASP A 268 -0.21 10.42 -13.08
C ASP A 268 -0.66 11.04 -14.41
N ASP A 269 -1.48 12.08 -14.39
CA ASP A 269 -1.86 12.90 -15.55
C ASP A 269 -1.92 14.41 -15.22
N SER A 270 -2.29 15.20 -16.23
CA SER A 270 -2.31 16.67 -16.18
C SER A 270 -3.48 17.25 -16.96
N PRO A 271 -3.94 18.49 -16.65
CA PRO A 271 -4.97 19.17 -17.46
C PRO A 271 -4.61 19.30 -18.95
N GLU A 272 -3.32 19.27 -19.29
CA GLU A 272 -2.83 19.37 -20.66
C GLU A 272 -2.85 18.03 -21.43
N HIS A 273 -2.98 16.89 -20.74
CA HIS A 273 -2.92 15.54 -21.31
C HIS A 273 -1.80 15.33 -22.34
N LYS A 274 -0.60 15.83 -22.02
CA LYS A 274 0.54 15.76 -22.93
C LYS A 274 1.20 14.38 -22.80
N ALA A 275 1.00 13.53 -23.81
CA ALA A 275 1.51 12.15 -23.83
C ALA A 275 3.02 11.98 -23.56
N THR A 276 3.85 12.98 -23.92
CA THR A 276 5.31 12.97 -23.64
C THR A 276 5.68 13.36 -22.21
N GLY A 277 4.67 13.64 -21.39
CA GLY A 277 4.78 13.95 -19.98
C GLY A 277 4.98 15.42 -19.65
N VAL A 278 4.37 15.84 -18.53
CA VAL A 278 4.53 17.13 -17.86
C VAL A 278 4.47 16.91 -16.36
N TYR A 279 5.32 17.59 -15.60
CA TYR A 279 5.26 17.50 -14.14
C TYR A 279 3.92 18.03 -13.61
N SER A 280 3.13 17.15 -13.01
CA SER A 280 1.80 17.45 -12.46
C SER A 280 1.82 17.39 -10.94
N LYS A 281 1.96 18.57 -10.33
CA LYS A 281 2.25 18.72 -8.89
C LYS A 281 1.00 18.54 -8.03
N THR A 282 1.09 17.72 -6.98
CA THR A 282 0.07 17.62 -5.92
C THR A 282 0.22 18.71 -4.85
N SER A 283 -0.81 18.93 -4.03
CA SER A 283 -0.72 19.76 -2.82
C SER A 283 0.33 19.24 -1.82
N ASP A 284 0.54 17.92 -1.79
CA ASP A 284 1.39 17.20 -0.85
C ASP A 284 2.65 16.61 -1.53
N ASP A 285 3.13 17.27 -2.58
CA ASP A 285 4.24 16.80 -3.44
C ASP A 285 5.48 16.40 -2.66
N GLU A 286 5.86 17.17 -1.63
CA GLU A 286 7.01 16.86 -0.79
C GLU A 286 6.84 15.56 0.00
N VAL A 287 5.61 15.28 0.48
CA VAL A 287 5.29 14.04 1.19
C VAL A 287 5.36 12.86 0.24
N PHE A 288 4.78 12.97 -0.95
CA PHE A 288 4.84 11.92 -1.96
C PHE A 288 6.26 11.61 -2.43
N ARG A 289 7.07 12.64 -2.67
CA ARG A 289 8.49 12.47 -3.00
C ARG A 289 9.26 11.79 -1.88
N TYR A 290 8.98 12.15 -0.62
CA TYR A 290 9.58 11.48 0.54
C TYR A 290 9.18 10.00 0.60
N LEU A 291 7.90 9.67 0.41
CA LEU A 291 7.40 8.29 0.41
C LEU A 291 8.01 7.45 -0.71
N ALA A 292 8.03 7.97 -1.94
CA ALA A 292 8.66 7.30 -3.09
C ALA A 292 10.15 7.05 -2.82
N LYS A 293 10.87 8.04 -2.30
CA LYS A 293 12.30 7.93 -1.98
C LYS A 293 12.56 6.96 -0.83
N ALA A 294 11.65 6.87 0.14
CA ALA A 294 11.75 5.90 1.24
C ALA A 294 11.73 4.45 0.72
N TYR A 295 10.96 4.16 -0.32
CA TYR A 295 11.00 2.86 -1.00
C TYR A 295 12.25 2.72 -1.87
N ALA A 296 12.45 3.64 -2.82
CA ALA A 296 13.52 3.55 -3.82
C ALA A 296 14.92 3.46 -3.19
N SER A 297 15.21 4.23 -2.15
CA SER A 297 16.52 4.25 -1.49
C SER A 297 16.90 2.94 -0.78
N ASN A 298 15.91 2.08 -0.47
CA ASN A 298 16.11 0.77 0.12
C ASN A 298 16.16 -0.36 -0.93
N HIS A 299 15.90 -0.06 -2.20
CA HIS A 299 15.95 -1.03 -3.29
C HIS A 299 17.30 -0.94 -4.04
N PRO A 300 18.11 -2.01 -4.10
CA PRO A 300 19.48 -1.96 -4.64
C PRO A 300 19.61 -1.46 -6.08
N ILE A 301 18.66 -1.81 -6.94
CA ILE A 301 18.63 -1.38 -8.35
C ILE A 301 17.96 -0.01 -8.48
N MET A 302 16.68 0.13 -8.10
CA MET A 302 15.92 1.39 -8.17
C MET A 302 16.69 2.63 -7.68
N LYS A 303 17.43 2.54 -6.56
CA LYS A 303 18.19 3.67 -6.01
C LYS A 303 19.26 4.26 -6.95
N THR A 304 19.70 3.51 -7.96
CA THR A 304 20.70 4.00 -8.93
C THR A 304 20.11 5.05 -9.85
N GLY A 305 18.79 5.02 -10.06
CA GLY A 305 18.10 5.85 -11.03
C GLY A 305 18.39 5.49 -12.50
N ALA A 306 19.08 4.39 -12.74
CA ALA A 306 19.39 3.86 -14.06
C ALA A 306 19.17 2.34 -13.99
N PRO A 307 17.94 1.87 -14.20
CA PRO A 307 17.59 0.46 -14.02
C PRO A 307 18.13 -0.42 -15.16
N HIS A 308 18.39 0.16 -16.34
CA HIS A 308 18.88 -0.53 -17.53
C HIS A 308 18.02 -1.76 -17.88
N CYS A 309 16.70 -1.56 -17.88
CA CYS A 309 15.75 -2.58 -18.32
C CYS A 309 16.04 -2.94 -19.79
N PRO A 310 16.04 -4.23 -20.17
CA PRO A 310 16.18 -4.61 -21.57
C PRO A 310 15.08 -3.95 -22.42
N GLY A 311 15.44 -3.37 -23.56
CA GLY A 311 14.52 -2.63 -24.44
C GLY A 311 14.33 -1.15 -24.09
N ASP A 312 14.67 -0.75 -22.86
CA ASP A 312 14.57 0.63 -22.35
C ASP A 312 15.87 1.03 -21.63
N GLU A 313 17.03 0.72 -22.22
CA GLU A 313 18.33 0.85 -21.54
C GLU A 313 18.70 2.31 -21.21
N GLU A 314 18.10 3.27 -21.92
CA GLU A 314 18.29 4.72 -21.76
C GLU A 314 17.37 5.35 -20.71
N GLU A 315 16.42 4.60 -20.15
CA GLU A 315 15.48 5.10 -19.15
C GLU A 315 16.21 5.53 -17.87
N THR A 316 15.93 6.75 -17.40
CA THR A 316 16.56 7.30 -16.19
C THR A 316 15.58 8.03 -15.29
N PHE A 317 15.72 7.78 -13.97
CA PHE A 317 14.88 8.35 -12.92
C PHE A 317 15.76 8.87 -11.79
N LYS A 318 15.92 10.18 -11.70
CA LYS A 318 16.75 10.77 -10.64
C LYS A 318 16.29 10.29 -9.25
N ASP A 319 17.23 9.80 -8.44
CA ASP A 319 16.98 9.20 -7.11
C ASP A 319 16.09 7.94 -7.11
N GLY A 320 15.80 7.34 -8.27
CA GLY A 320 14.93 6.17 -8.40
C GLY A 320 13.43 6.47 -8.28
N ILE A 321 13.03 7.74 -8.45
CA ILE A 321 11.64 8.18 -8.32
C ILE A 321 11.22 9.04 -9.52
N THR A 322 9.93 9.08 -9.83
CA THR A 322 9.37 9.99 -10.84
C THR A 322 7.97 10.47 -10.47
N ASN A 323 7.61 11.68 -10.89
CA ASN A 323 6.20 12.07 -10.94
C ASN A 323 5.56 11.32 -12.12
N GLY A 324 4.36 10.78 -11.95
CA GLY A 324 3.69 9.94 -12.95
C GLY A 324 3.50 10.67 -14.27
N ALA A 325 2.81 11.81 -14.24
CA ALA A 325 2.56 12.63 -15.42
C ALA A 325 3.85 13.12 -16.08
N HIS A 326 4.93 13.34 -15.32
CA HIS A 326 6.23 13.71 -15.87
C HIS A 326 6.89 12.58 -16.66
N TRP A 327 6.63 11.32 -16.29
CA TRP A 327 7.12 10.15 -17.00
C TRP A 327 6.33 9.96 -18.31
N TYR A 328 5.00 9.85 -18.20
CA TYR A 328 4.04 9.90 -19.30
C TYR A 328 2.63 10.09 -18.73
N ASP A 329 1.71 10.63 -19.52
CA ASP A 329 0.36 10.95 -19.07
C ASP A 329 -0.53 9.69 -18.97
N VAL A 330 -1.21 9.52 -17.84
CA VAL A 330 -2.01 8.34 -17.49
C VAL A 330 -3.35 8.76 -16.86
N GLU A 331 -4.38 8.83 -17.70
CA GLU A 331 -5.76 9.10 -17.26
C GLU A 331 -6.40 7.89 -16.56
N GLY A 332 -7.24 8.13 -15.56
CA GLY A 332 -8.16 7.13 -15.00
C GLY A 332 -7.51 6.12 -14.06
N MET A 333 -6.61 6.59 -13.20
CA MET A 333 -5.92 5.84 -12.13
C MET A 333 -6.48 6.14 -10.73
#